data_AF-A0A518KEC9-F1
#
_entry.id   AF-A0A518KEC9-F1
#
_cell.length_a   1.000
_cell.length_b   1.000
_cell.length_c   1.000
_cell.angle_alpha   90.00
_cell.angle_beta   90.00
_cell.angle_gamma   90.00
#
_symmetry.space_group_name_H-M   'P 1'
#
loop_
_entity.id
_entity.type
_entity.pdbx_description
1 polymer ?
#
loop_
_entity_poly.entity_id
_entity_poly.type
_entity_poly.pdbx_seq_one_letter_code
_entity_poly.pdbx_strand_id
1 'polypeptide(L)'
;MASDWLRFRGPNGSGVSADAAPPIEWSNDKNVAWKIDLPGPGSSCPIVVGGKVILTCWTGYGLSTEDPGDQANLKRMVLCYDRETGEELWTAEADAKLPEDKYEGMFAQHGYASHTPTSDGENVYVYFGRTGALAYNLDGEKLWQTDCGDGFGMSDWGSAASPVVVDDVLVCAATAESSALIGLDKKTGEELWRYGEDGWNGCWGTPIVVEVDGRKELVYSAPEKLIALDPATGKLLWHCVGSESNSITASVVANDGIVYFIGNRGASLAVKAGGEGDVTDTHIVWRENLQGSIPSPIYHEGRLYGVGRGGMLCFDAANGDRVYQARLNMPGAPADPPAGEANNDGERRRGGRGGRGGAGFRNMSYASPVIAGDYLYQIGRGGDGHVVKLGDEFNEVATNVLTDGGDFSATPAIVDGTMYLRSNKHLYCIRAAGESVAAR
;
A
#
# COMPACT_ATOMS: atom_id res chain seq x y z
N MET A 1 -20.92 -14.84 5.73
CA MET A 1 -21.28 -13.41 5.56
C MET A 1 -20.22 -12.84 4.65
N ALA A 2 -20.54 -12.20 3.51
CA ALA A 2 -19.52 -11.59 2.64
C ALA A 2 -18.66 -10.65 3.49
N SER A 3 -17.34 -10.87 3.44
CA SER A 3 -16.37 -10.01 4.09
C SER A 3 -16.22 -8.71 3.30
N ASP A 4 -15.89 -7.61 3.96
CA ASP A 4 -15.55 -6.35 3.29
C ASP A 4 -14.03 -6.15 3.33
N TRP A 5 -13.53 -5.38 2.36
CA TRP A 5 -12.13 -4.96 2.29
C TRP A 5 -12.10 -3.44 2.37
N LEU A 6 -12.38 -2.90 3.55
CA LEU A 6 -12.78 -1.50 3.72
C LEU A 6 -11.64 -0.47 3.59
N ARG A 7 -10.38 -0.88 3.55
CA ARG A 7 -9.23 0.03 3.56
C ARG A 7 -7.99 -0.56 2.89
N PHE A 8 -6.91 0.21 2.80
CA PHE A 8 -5.60 -0.30 2.37
C PHE A 8 -5.21 -1.56 3.16
N ARG A 9 -4.88 -2.63 2.43
CA ARG A 9 -4.57 -3.96 2.99
C ARG A 9 -5.70 -4.58 3.84
N GLY A 10 -6.95 -4.18 3.62
CA GLY A 10 -8.11 -4.93 4.11
C GLY A 10 -8.32 -4.85 5.62
N PRO A 11 -8.95 -5.88 6.21
CA PRO A 11 -9.29 -5.91 7.63
C PRO A 11 -8.08 -5.60 8.52
N ASN A 12 -8.23 -4.58 9.37
CA ASN A 12 -7.17 -4.07 10.25
C ASN A 12 -5.84 -3.73 9.55
N GLY A 13 -5.84 -3.51 8.23
CA GLY A 13 -4.64 -3.22 7.44
C GLY A 13 -3.64 -4.37 7.39
N SER A 14 -4.08 -5.58 7.77
CA SER A 14 -3.23 -6.76 7.93
C SER A 14 -2.72 -7.31 6.60
N GLY A 15 -3.49 -7.15 5.52
CA GLY A 15 -3.28 -7.80 4.23
C GLY A 15 -3.72 -9.26 4.22
N VAL A 16 -4.44 -9.73 5.25
CA VAL A 16 -4.83 -11.14 5.43
C VAL A 16 -6.33 -11.31 5.22
N SER A 17 -6.69 -12.32 4.43
CA SER A 17 -8.06 -12.78 4.17
C SER A 17 -8.13 -14.29 4.43
N ALA A 18 -8.12 -14.69 5.70
CA ALA A 18 -7.86 -16.09 6.09
C ALA A 18 -8.82 -17.10 5.45
N ASP A 19 -10.11 -16.76 5.33
CA ASP A 19 -11.14 -17.65 4.78
C ASP A 19 -11.36 -17.48 3.27
N ALA A 20 -10.62 -16.58 2.63
CA ALA A 20 -10.75 -16.33 1.20
C ALA A 20 -9.93 -17.33 0.37
N ALA A 21 -10.43 -17.64 -0.82
CA ALA A 21 -9.80 -18.61 -1.72
C ALA A 21 -9.88 -18.13 -3.18
N PRO A 22 -9.25 -17.01 -3.54
CA PRO A 22 -9.19 -16.58 -4.94
C PRO A 22 -8.35 -17.55 -5.79
N PRO A 23 -8.53 -17.55 -7.12
CA PRO A 23 -7.77 -18.41 -8.01
C PRO A 23 -6.26 -18.28 -7.83
N ILE A 24 -5.55 -19.41 -7.83
CA ILE A 24 -4.08 -19.44 -7.82
C ILE A 24 -3.47 -19.26 -9.22
N GLU A 25 -4.27 -19.45 -10.27
CA GLU A 25 -3.85 -19.28 -11.67
C GLU A 25 -4.79 -18.31 -12.38
N TRP A 26 -4.24 -17.35 -13.12
CA TRP A 26 -4.97 -16.38 -13.94
C TRP A 26 -4.09 -15.88 -15.11
N SER A 27 -4.76 -15.40 -16.15
CA SER A 27 -4.16 -14.73 -17.31
C SER A 27 -5.20 -13.79 -17.91
N ASN A 28 -4.90 -13.12 -19.02
CA ASN A 28 -5.89 -12.26 -19.70
C ASN A 28 -7.18 -13.01 -20.09
N ASP A 29 -7.10 -14.33 -20.26
CA ASP A 29 -8.15 -15.23 -20.76
C ASP A 29 -8.56 -16.32 -19.75
N LYS A 30 -7.93 -16.38 -18.59
CA LYS A 30 -8.20 -17.38 -17.54
C LYS A 30 -8.55 -16.70 -16.22
N ASN A 31 -9.68 -17.11 -15.64
CA ASN A 31 -10.15 -16.66 -14.32
C ASN A 31 -10.28 -15.14 -14.20
N VAL A 32 -10.47 -14.42 -15.32
CA VAL A 32 -10.86 -13.01 -15.33
C VAL A 32 -12.36 -12.96 -15.62
N ALA A 33 -13.15 -12.66 -14.60
CA ALA A 33 -14.60 -12.57 -14.72
C ALA A 33 -15.02 -11.33 -15.51
N TRP A 34 -14.37 -10.20 -15.23
CA TRP A 34 -14.50 -8.97 -16.00
C TRP A 34 -13.22 -8.13 -15.92
N LYS A 35 -13.07 -7.26 -16.91
CA LYS A 35 -12.02 -6.26 -17.02
C LYS A 35 -12.65 -4.98 -17.54
N ILE A 36 -12.37 -3.85 -16.90
CA ILE A 36 -12.88 -2.54 -17.31
C ILE A 36 -11.75 -1.54 -17.53
N ASP A 37 -11.98 -0.58 -18.42
CA ASP A 37 -11.09 0.55 -18.65
C ASP A 37 -11.36 1.62 -17.60
N LEU A 38 -10.30 2.13 -16.97
CA LEU A 38 -10.38 3.25 -16.03
C LEU A 38 -10.28 4.58 -16.80
N PRO A 39 -11.03 5.62 -16.39
CA PRO A 39 -11.05 6.90 -17.08
C PRO A 39 -9.72 7.66 -16.98
N GLY A 40 -8.87 7.28 -16.02
CA GLY A 40 -7.53 7.80 -15.90
C GLY A 40 -6.66 6.95 -14.98
N PRO A 41 -5.36 7.27 -14.91
CA PRO A 41 -4.40 6.56 -14.08
C PRO A 41 -4.58 6.82 -12.57
N GLY A 42 -3.99 5.93 -11.77
CA GLY A 42 -3.97 5.99 -10.31
C GLY A 42 -3.07 4.90 -9.74
N SER A 43 -2.80 4.98 -8.43
CA SER A 43 -2.04 3.95 -7.70
C SER A 43 -2.74 3.44 -6.43
N SER A 44 -3.86 4.06 -6.02
CA SER A 44 -4.71 3.60 -4.92
C SER A 44 -5.16 2.14 -5.09
N CYS A 45 -5.27 1.41 -4.00
CA CYS A 45 -5.79 0.05 -4.04
C CYS A 45 -7.31 0.07 -4.17
N PRO A 46 -7.94 -0.96 -4.76
CA PRO A 46 -9.38 -1.13 -4.63
C PRO A 46 -9.75 -1.41 -3.17
N ILE A 47 -10.91 -0.91 -2.74
CA ILE A 47 -11.63 -1.38 -1.55
C ILE A 47 -12.93 -2.04 -1.98
N VAL A 48 -13.46 -2.92 -1.13
CA VAL A 48 -14.73 -3.60 -1.36
C VAL A 48 -15.66 -3.31 -0.20
N VAL A 49 -16.84 -2.77 -0.51
CA VAL A 49 -17.89 -2.44 0.47
C VAL A 49 -19.20 -3.06 -0.03
N GLY A 50 -19.59 -4.18 0.57
CA GLY A 50 -20.73 -4.97 0.10
C GLY A 50 -20.62 -5.36 -1.38
N GLY A 51 -21.56 -4.86 -2.19
CA GLY A 51 -21.63 -5.08 -3.63
C GLY A 51 -20.84 -4.06 -4.47
N LYS A 52 -19.99 -3.23 -3.87
CA LYS A 52 -19.27 -2.14 -4.56
C LYS A 52 -17.76 -2.34 -4.50
N VAL A 53 -17.08 -2.05 -5.62
CA VAL A 53 -15.62 -1.92 -5.69
C VAL A 53 -15.28 -0.45 -5.92
N ILE A 54 -14.48 0.13 -5.03
CA ILE A 54 -14.23 1.57 -5.00
C ILE A 54 -12.73 1.85 -5.04
N LEU A 55 -12.31 2.80 -5.87
CA LEU A 55 -10.92 3.21 -6.03
C LEU A 55 -10.84 4.66 -6.52
N THR A 56 -9.62 5.18 -6.65
CA THR A 56 -9.39 6.56 -7.10
C THR A 56 -8.47 6.65 -8.30
N CYS A 57 -8.66 7.70 -9.10
CA CYS A 57 -7.81 8.04 -10.24
C CYS A 57 -7.74 9.57 -10.42
N TRP A 58 -6.99 10.03 -11.42
CA TRP A 58 -7.01 11.43 -11.85
C TRP A 58 -7.21 11.55 -13.36
N THR A 59 -7.67 12.72 -13.82
CA THR A 59 -7.87 13.01 -15.26
C THR A 59 -7.45 14.44 -15.61
N GLY A 60 -7.43 14.75 -16.90
CA GLY A 60 -7.28 16.11 -17.45
C GLY A 60 -5.86 16.70 -17.48
N TYR A 61 -4.98 16.28 -16.57
CA TYR A 61 -3.57 16.69 -16.53
C TYR A 61 -2.66 15.50 -16.17
N GLY A 62 -1.40 15.53 -16.61
CA GLY A 62 -0.38 14.54 -16.27
C GLY A 62 -0.71 13.14 -16.76
N LEU A 63 -1.14 13.03 -18.01
CA LEU A 63 -1.40 11.74 -18.67
C LEU A 63 -0.19 11.25 -19.49
N SER A 64 0.74 12.16 -19.78
CA SER A 64 2.04 11.90 -20.39
C SER A 64 3.08 12.85 -19.78
N THR A 65 4.32 12.38 -19.64
CA THR A 65 5.44 13.25 -19.22
C THR A 65 5.94 14.15 -20.34
N GLU A 66 5.67 13.81 -21.61
CA GLU A 66 6.09 14.61 -22.77
C GLU A 66 5.17 15.81 -23.00
N ASP A 67 3.87 15.61 -22.79
CA ASP A 67 2.84 16.64 -22.85
C ASP A 67 1.86 16.43 -21.69
N PRO A 68 2.14 17.02 -20.51
CA PRO A 68 1.29 16.84 -19.35
C PRO A 68 -0.02 17.62 -19.44
N GLY A 69 -0.16 18.57 -20.37
CA GLY A 69 -1.33 19.44 -20.47
C GLY A 69 -1.34 20.59 -19.44
N ASP A 70 -2.53 21.14 -19.18
CA ASP A 70 -2.74 22.26 -18.25
C ASP A 70 -3.25 21.75 -16.89
N GLN A 71 -2.55 22.12 -15.81
CA GLN A 71 -2.95 21.77 -14.44
C GLN A 71 -4.35 22.28 -14.07
N ALA A 72 -4.86 23.33 -14.72
CA ALA A 72 -6.23 23.81 -14.54
C ALA A 72 -7.29 22.74 -14.89
N ASN A 73 -6.93 21.74 -15.69
CA ASN A 73 -7.81 20.63 -16.04
C ASN A 73 -7.69 19.43 -15.10
N LEU A 74 -6.77 19.45 -14.12
CA LEU A 74 -6.57 18.32 -13.21
C LEU A 74 -7.81 18.07 -12.35
N LYS A 75 -8.38 16.86 -12.46
CA LYS A 75 -9.46 16.39 -11.60
C LYS A 75 -9.02 15.19 -10.77
N ARG A 76 -9.46 15.14 -9.52
CA ARG A 76 -9.42 13.95 -8.66
C ARG A 76 -10.73 13.19 -8.82
N MET A 77 -10.65 11.87 -8.95
CA MET A 77 -11.82 11.03 -9.22
C MET A 77 -11.96 9.96 -8.14
N VAL A 78 -13.19 9.74 -7.67
CA VAL A 78 -13.59 8.57 -6.90
C VAL A 78 -14.52 7.74 -7.80
N LEU A 79 -14.17 6.48 -8.01
CA LEU A 79 -14.85 5.58 -8.93
C LEU A 79 -15.52 4.46 -8.13
N CYS A 80 -16.75 4.13 -8.48
CA CYS A 80 -17.49 3.02 -7.88
C CYS A 80 -18.06 2.12 -8.96
N TYR A 81 -17.72 0.84 -8.88
CA TYR A 81 -18.17 -0.20 -9.80
C TYR A 81 -18.98 -1.28 -9.08
N ASP A 82 -19.92 -1.88 -9.79
CA ASP A 82 -20.61 -3.07 -9.34
C ASP A 82 -19.63 -4.23 -9.22
N ARG A 83 -19.65 -4.89 -8.07
CA ARG A 83 -18.70 -5.95 -7.73
C ARG A 83 -18.85 -7.19 -8.61
N GLU A 84 -20.06 -7.47 -9.10
CA GLU A 84 -20.37 -8.65 -9.91
C GLU A 84 -20.19 -8.39 -11.40
N THR A 85 -20.68 -7.25 -11.92
CA THR A 85 -20.70 -6.98 -13.35
C THR A 85 -19.54 -6.10 -13.84
N GLY A 86 -18.93 -5.34 -12.94
CA GLY A 86 -17.94 -4.31 -13.29
C GLY A 86 -18.59 -3.04 -13.89
N GLU A 87 -19.92 -2.95 -13.96
CA GLU A 87 -20.61 -1.76 -14.44
C GLU A 87 -20.33 -0.56 -13.52
N GLU A 88 -20.15 0.63 -14.10
CA GLU A 88 -20.01 1.85 -13.32
C GLU A 88 -21.33 2.17 -12.62
N LEU A 89 -21.28 2.31 -11.29
CA LEU A 89 -22.43 2.73 -10.49
C LEU A 89 -22.46 4.24 -10.33
N TRP A 90 -21.30 4.84 -10.05
CA TRP A 90 -21.13 6.28 -9.99
C TRP A 90 -19.66 6.68 -10.06
N THR A 91 -19.43 7.93 -10.46
CA THR A 91 -18.14 8.61 -10.44
C THR A 91 -18.32 9.97 -9.80
N ALA A 92 -17.43 10.33 -8.87
CA ALA A 92 -17.41 11.65 -8.25
C ALA A 92 -16.10 12.39 -8.58
N GLU A 93 -16.22 13.68 -8.89
CA GLU A 93 -15.09 14.54 -9.23
C GLU A 93 -14.80 15.55 -8.10
N ALA A 94 -13.53 15.88 -7.92
CA ALA A 94 -13.09 17.02 -7.12
C ALA A 94 -12.02 17.82 -7.87
N ASP A 95 -12.15 19.14 -7.83
CA ASP A 95 -11.13 20.05 -8.34
C ASP A 95 -9.84 19.91 -7.55
N ALA A 96 -8.70 19.82 -8.23
CA ALA A 96 -7.42 19.84 -7.57
C ALA A 96 -7.12 21.22 -6.98
N LYS A 97 -6.48 21.26 -5.80
CA LYS A 97 -5.91 22.48 -5.25
C LYS A 97 -4.65 22.85 -6.03
N LEU A 98 -4.60 24.06 -6.58
CA LEU A 98 -3.51 24.55 -7.43
C LEU A 98 -2.65 25.63 -6.73
N PRO A 99 -1.39 25.82 -7.15
CA PRO A 99 -0.64 25.00 -8.13
C PRO A 99 -0.43 23.59 -7.58
N GLU A 100 -0.31 22.56 -8.42
CA GLU A 100 0.03 21.19 -8.01
C GLU A 100 1.47 20.81 -8.41
N ASP A 101 2.01 19.75 -7.82
CA ASP A 101 3.24 19.10 -8.29
C ASP A 101 3.20 18.88 -9.82
N LYS A 102 4.36 19.04 -10.47
CA LYS A 102 4.47 18.82 -11.91
C LYS A 102 4.53 17.34 -12.20
N TYR A 103 3.90 16.92 -13.30
CA TYR A 103 3.94 15.52 -13.75
C TYR A 103 5.28 15.16 -14.42
N GLU A 104 6.34 15.08 -13.63
CA GLU A 104 7.69 14.77 -14.09
C GLU A 104 8.48 13.91 -13.09
N GLY A 105 9.63 13.39 -13.52
CA GLY A 105 10.57 12.69 -12.63
C GLY A 105 9.95 11.53 -11.83
N MET A 106 10.23 11.51 -10.53
CA MET A 106 9.68 10.50 -9.62
C MET A 106 8.20 10.76 -9.30
N PHE A 107 7.76 12.02 -9.30
CA PHE A 107 6.37 12.37 -9.09
C PHE A 107 5.47 11.69 -10.11
N ALA A 108 5.87 11.59 -11.38
CA ALA A 108 5.07 10.92 -12.41
C ALA A 108 4.80 9.43 -12.12
N GLN A 109 5.63 8.77 -11.30
CA GLN A 109 5.34 7.39 -10.85
C GLN A 109 4.34 7.34 -9.69
N HIS A 110 4.24 8.44 -8.95
CA HIS A 110 3.28 8.61 -7.86
C HIS A 110 1.92 9.03 -8.44
N GLY A 111 1.91 10.15 -9.15
CA GLY A 111 0.73 10.75 -9.73
C GLY A 111 -0.13 11.44 -8.68
N TYR A 112 -1.42 11.39 -8.90
CA TYR A 112 -2.37 12.35 -8.33
C TYR A 112 -3.51 11.67 -7.54
N ALA A 113 -3.45 10.35 -7.39
CA ALA A 113 -4.48 9.54 -6.74
C ALA A 113 -3.88 8.24 -6.17
N SER A 114 -2.84 8.37 -5.34
CA SER A 114 -2.12 7.21 -4.77
C SER A 114 -2.76 6.69 -3.49
N HIS A 115 -3.45 7.53 -2.73
CA HIS A 115 -4.00 7.13 -1.45
C HIS A 115 -5.22 6.23 -1.67
N THR A 116 -5.25 5.10 -0.98
CA THR A 116 -6.36 4.15 -1.03
C THR A 116 -7.54 4.72 -0.26
N PRO A 117 -8.77 4.73 -0.80
CA PRO A 117 -9.96 5.09 -0.03
C PRO A 117 -10.11 4.22 1.22
N THR A 118 -10.82 4.70 2.23
CA THR A 118 -11.26 3.89 3.37
C THR A 118 -12.76 4.03 3.54
N SER A 119 -13.42 3.03 4.10
CA SER A 119 -14.85 3.06 4.41
C SER A 119 -15.11 2.58 5.82
N ASP A 120 -16.20 3.05 6.42
CA ASP A 120 -16.75 2.52 7.67
C ASP A 120 -17.98 1.63 7.43
N GLY A 121 -18.25 1.27 6.17
CA GLY A 121 -19.42 0.51 5.74
C GLY A 121 -20.63 1.37 5.35
N GLU A 122 -20.64 2.66 5.72
CA GLU A 122 -21.72 3.60 5.40
C GLU A 122 -21.25 4.75 4.49
N ASN A 123 -20.03 5.20 4.69
CA ASN A 123 -19.41 6.28 3.92
C ASN A 123 -18.05 5.86 3.37
N VAL A 124 -17.60 6.57 2.34
CA VAL A 124 -16.29 6.45 1.73
C VAL A 124 -15.51 7.73 2.01
N TYR A 125 -14.29 7.56 2.49
CA TYR A 125 -13.36 8.62 2.78
C TYR A 125 -12.15 8.51 1.87
N VAL A 126 -11.80 9.63 1.24
CA VAL A 126 -10.61 9.74 0.38
C VAL A 126 -9.73 10.86 0.89
N TYR A 127 -8.43 10.72 0.67
CA TYR A 127 -7.46 11.77 0.89
C TYR A 127 -6.69 11.97 -0.41
N PHE A 128 -6.58 13.21 -0.88
CA PHE A 128 -5.96 13.55 -2.17
C PHE A 128 -4.80 14.52 -1.99
N GLY A 129 -3.98 14.28 -0.95
CA GLY A 129 -2.90 15.17 -0.54
C GLY A 129 -3.39 16.60 -0.35
N ARG A 130 -2.84 17.52 -1.13
CA ARG A 130 -3.14 18.96 -1.08
C ARG A 130 -4.57 19.33 -1.43
N THR A 131 -5.30 18.46 -2.14
CA THR A 131 -6.75 18.66 -2.37
C THR A 131 -7.58 18.42 -1.10
N GLY A 132 -6.99 17.81 -0.08
CA GLY A 132 -7.60 17.58 1.21
C GLY A 132 -8.25 16.21 1.36
N ALA A 133 -8.93 16.03 2.49
CA ALA A 133 -9.77 14.87 2.78
C ALA A 133 -11.21 15.14 2.33
N LEU A 134 -11.88 14.14 1.77
CA LEU A 134 -13.26 14.22 1.33
C LEU A 134 -14.03 13.00 1.80
N ALA A 135 -15.32 13.19 2.07
CA ALA A 135 -16.26 12.11 2.35
C ALA A 135 -17.40 12.08 1.34
N TYR A 136 -17.83 10.87 1.02
CA TYR A 136 -18.95 10.56 0.16
C TYR A 136 -19.81 9.49 0.82
N ASN A 137 -21.12 9.50 0.58
CA ASN A 137 -21.93 8.32 0.90
C ASN A 137 -21.73 7.21 -0.16
N LEU A 138 -22.30 6.01 0.06
CA LEU A 138 -22.18 4.88 -0.88
C LEU A 138 -22.87 5.10 -2.24
N ASP A 139 -23.62 6.18 -2.40
CA ASP A 139 -24.27 6.60 -3.65
C ASP A 139 -23.47 7.67 -4.41
N GLY A 140 -22.30 8.06 -3.88
CA GLY A 140 -21.38 9.00 -4.53
C GLY A 140 -21.67 10.48 -4.25
N GLU A 141 -22.58 10.80 -3.34
CA GLU A 141 -22.86 12.17 -2.95
C GLU A 141 -21.80 12.69 -1.98
N LYS A 142 -21.18 13.83 -2.30
CA LYS A 142 -20.17 14.46 -1.44
C LYS A 142 -20.83 14.99 -0.16
N LEU A 143 -20.31 14.57 0.98
CA LEU A 143 -20.77 14.98 2.31
C LEU A 143 -19.99 16.20 2.81
N TRP A 144 -18.66 16.15 2.73
CA TRP A 144 -17.77 17.23 3.16
C TRP A 144 -16.41 17.15 2.46
N GLN A 145 -15.65 18.24 2.55
CA GLN A 145 -14.26 18.34 2.11
C GLN A 145 -13.49 19.24 3.06
N THR A 146 -12.31 18.81 3.49
CA THR A 146 -11.45 19.49 4.47
C THR A 146 -10.04 19.64 3.93
N ASP A 147 -9.50 20.86 4.02
CA ASP A 147 -8.12 21.17 3.68
C ASP A 147 -7.16 20.59 4.74
N CYS A 148 -6.15 19.85 4.29
CA CYS A 148 -5.16 19.21 5.16
C CYS A 148 -3.75 19.80 4.97
N GLY A 149 -3.64 20.98 4.38
CA GLY A 149 -2.37 21.65 4.08
C GLY A 149 -2.03 21.65 2.59
N ASP A 150 -1.01 22.43 2.23
CA ASP A 150 -0.56 22.66 0.86
C ASP A 150 0.95 22.56 0.66
N GLY A 151 1.67 21.99 1.63
CA GLY A 151 3.09 21.68 1.53
C GLY A 151 3.40 20.64 0.43
N PHE A 152 4.68 20.58 0.06
CA PHE A 152 5.20 19.66 -0.94
C PHE A 152 6.01 18.53 -0.30
N GLY A 153 5.92 17.35 -0.90
CA GLY A 153 6.62 16.16 -0.43
C GLY A 153 8.13 16.24 -0.59
N MET A 154 8.85 15.44 0.20
CA MET A 154 10.29 15.33 0.08
C MET A 154 10.70 14.93 -1.34
N SER A 155 11.61 15.69 -1.95
CA SER A 155 12.17 15.42 -3.28
C SER A 155 11.14 15.30 -4.42
N ASP A 156 9.98 15.96 -4.29
CA ASP A 156 8.88 15.92 -5.26
C ASP A 156 8.37 14.47 -5.50
N TRP A 157 8.30 13.65 -4.44
CA TRP A 157 7.81 12.26 -4.54
C TRP A 157 6.32 12.11 -4.19
N GLY A 158 5.66 13.20 -3.81
CA GLY A 158 4.27 13.19 -3.33
C GLY A 158 4.09 12.51 -1.96
N SER A 159 2.84 12.26 -1.59
CA SER A 159 2.39 11.59 -0.36
C SER A 159 1.53 10.38 -0.72
N ALA A 160 1.58 9.27 0.02
CA ALA A 160 0.83 8.06 -0.38
C ALA A 160 0.10 7.36 0.78
N ALA A 161 0.26 7.86 2.00
CA ALA A 161 -0.36 7.28 3.17
C ALA A 161 -1.88 7.36 3.05
N SER A 162 -2.53 6.21 3.16
CA SER A 162 -3.98 6.12 3.02
C SER A 162 -4.67 6.58 4.32
N PRO A 163 -5.84 7.22 4.24
CA PRO A 163 -6.60 7.59 5.43
C PRO A 163 -7.11 6.35 6.17
N VAL A 164 -7.29 6.47 7.48
CA VAL A 164 -7.78 5.39 8.34
C VAL A 164 -8.91 5.90 9.22
N VAL A 165 -10.04 5.18 9.24
CA VAL A 165 -11.11 5.42 10.20
C VAL A 165 -10.85 4.64 11.48
N VAL A 166 -10.94 5.33 12.61
CA VAL A 166 -10.88 4.76 13.96
C VAL A 166 -12.02 5.37 14.77
N ASP A 167 -13.04 4.57 15.06
CA ASP A 167 -14.27 5.03 15.72
C ASP A 167 -14.93 6.19 14.96
N ASP A 168 -14.97 7.39 15.55
CA ASP A 168 -15.52 8.61 14.95
C ASP A 168 -14.45 9.51 14.29
N VAL A 169 -13.19 9.08 14.25
CA VAL A 169 -12.07 9.87 13.72
C VAL A 169 -11.58 9.31 12.39
N LEU A 170 -11.52 10.17 11.37
CA LEU A 170 -10.75 9.93 10.15
C LEU A 170 -9.34 10.50 10.33
N VAL A 171 -8.33 9.65 10.24
CA VAL A 171 -6.93 10.04 10.35
C VAL A 171 -6.31 10.17 8.96
N CYS A 172 -5.73 11.33 8.66
CA CYS A 172 -4.95 11.60 7.45
C CYS A 172 -3.49 11.86 7.82
N ALA A 173 -2.58 11.07 7.23
CA ALA A 173 -1.14 11.31 7.37
C ALA A 173 -0.67 12.35 6.36
N ALA A 174 -0.98 13.61 6.65
CA ALA A 174 -0.64 14.79 5.86
C ALA A 174 0.81 15.24 6.08
N THR A 175 1.77 14.31 6.01
CA THR A 175 3.17 14.62 6.35
C THR A 175 3.85 15.49 5.29
N ALA A 176 3.47 15.38 4.02
CA ALA A 176 4.00 16.27 2.99
C ALA A 176 3.32 17.64 3.03
N GLU A 177 2.01 17.63 3.27
CA GLU A 177 1.12 18.77 3.17
C GLU A 177 1.18 19.68 4.40
N SER A 178 1.40 19.09 5.59
CA SER A 178 1.29 19.74 6.89
C SER A 178 2.34 19.31 7.91
N SER A 179 3.28 18.41 7.56
CA SER A 179 4.21 17.80 8.53
C SER A 179 3.53 17.18 9.76
N ALA A 180 2.32 16.62 9.57
CA ALA A 180 1.50 16.15 10.67
C ALA A 180 0.60 14.96 10.30
N LEU A 181 0.18 14.22 11.32
CA LEU A 181 -1.06 13.45 11.32
C LEU A 181 -2.21 14.38 11.73
N ILE A 182 -3.33 14.28 11.03
CA ILE A 182 -4.54 15.08 11.29
C ILE A 182 -5.69 14.13 11.59
N GLY A 183 -6.38 14.34 12.70
CA GLY A 183 -7.62 13.65 13.03
C GLY A 183 -8.80 14.55 12.74
N LEU A 184 -9.71 14.08 11.90
CA LEU A 184 -10.95 14.76 11.53
C LEU A 184 -12.15 14.01 12.10
N ASP A 185 -13.19 14.73 12.50
CA ASP A 185 -14.49 14.11 12.74
C ASP A 185 -15.00 13.50 11.43
N LYS A 186 -15.24 12.19 11.42
CA LYS A 186 -15.59 11.49 10.17
C LYS A 186 -16.95 11.92 9.60
N LYS A 187 -17.83 12.53 10.40
CA LYS A 187 -19.17 12.94 9.98
C LYS A 187 -19.18 14.35 9.42
N THR A 188 -18.39 15.25 10.01
CA THR A 188 -18.40 16.68 9.64
C THR A 188 -17.17 17.12 8.85
N GLY A 189 -16.07 16.39 8.95
CA GLY A 189 -14.77 16.78 8.41
C GLY A 189 -14.03 17.81 9.27
N GLU A 190 -14.58 18.22 10.42
CA GLU A 190 -13.93 19.19 11.31
C GLU A 190 -12.65 18.60 11.91
N GLU A 191 -11.58 19.40 11.97
CA GLU A 191 -10.34 18.99 12.61
C GLU A 191 -10.52 18.88 14.13
N LEU A 192 -10.31 17.67 14.65
CA LEU A 192 -10.36 17.36 16.08
C LEU A 192 -9.00 17.57 16.72
N TRP A 193 -7.95 17.14 16.04
CA TRP A 193 -6.59 17.21 16.52
C TRP A 193 -5.57 17.17 15.40
N ARG A 194 -4.36 17.62 15.72
CA ARG A 194 -3.19 17.57 14.85
C ARG A 194 -1.96 17.24 15.67
N TYR A 195 -1.17 16.29 15.21
CA TYR A 195 0.10 15.91 15.83
C TYR A 195 1.19 15.86 14.77
N GLY A 196 2.24 16.66 14.95
CA GLY A 196 3.34 16.76 14.00
C GLY A 196 4.55 17.45 14.62
N GLU A 197 5.69 17.29 13.98
CA GLU A 197 6.96 17.92 14.36
C GLU A 197 7.55 18.59 13.12
N ASP A 198 8.28 19.69 13.32
CA ASP A 198 8.94 20.39 12.23
C ASP A 198 9.85 19.45 11.44
N GLY A 199 9.71 19.46 10.11
CA GLY A 199 10.50 18.61 9.22
C GLY A 199 9.98 17.18 9.04
N TRP A 200 8.83 16.82 9.63
CA TRP A 200 8.14 15.58 9.26
C TRP A 200 7.79 15.60 7.77
N ASN A 201 8.41 14.70 7.03
CA ASN A 201 8.17 14.45 5.61
C ASN A 201 8.78 13.06 5.28
N GLY A 202 8.72 12.64 4.01
CA GLY A 202 9.40 11.42 3.57
C GLY A 202 8.83 10.14 4.16
N CYS A 203 7.56 10.14 4.54
CA CYS A 203 6.85 8.98 5.06
C CYS A 203 5.62 8.70 4.19
N TRP A 204 5.49 7.46 3.73
CA TRP A 204 4.41 7.00 2.85
C TRP A 204 3.60 5.85 3.45
N GLY A 205 4.02 5.32 4.60
CA GLY A 205 3.31 4.25 5.30
C GLY A 205 1.93 4.72 5.79
N THR A 206 0.96 3.82 5.79
CA THR A 206 -0.36 4.07 6.35
C THR A 206 -0.36 3.75 7.85
N PRO A 207 -0.92 4.61 8.73
CA PRO A 207 -1.09 4.28 10.15
C PRO A 207 -1.88 2.98 10.35
N ILE A 208 -1.67 2.30 11.47
CA ILE A 208 -2.49 1.16 11.89
C ILE A 208 -3.09 1.41 13.27
N VAL A 209 -4.11 0.63 13.61
CA VAL A 209 -4.70 0.64 14.95
C VAL A 209 -4.27 -0.65 15.62
N VAL A 210 -3.72 -0.53 16.82
CA VAL A 210 -3.35 -1.66 17.67
C VAL A 210 -4.21 -1.61 18.92
N GLU A 211 -4.80 -2.74 19.29
CA GLU A 211 -5.53 -2.88 20.54
C GLU A 211 -4.60 -3.39 21.64
N VAL A 212 -4.53 -2.67 22.76
CA VAL A 212 -3.71 -3.00 23.93
C VAL A 212 -4.52 -2.73 25.18
N ASP A 213 -4.71 -3.75 26.02
CA ASP A 213 -5.43 -3.65 27.29
C ASP A 213 -6.81 -2.98 27.18
N GLY A 214 -7.54 -3.27 26.09
CA GLY A 214 -8.87 -2.71 25.81
C GLY A 214 -8.87 -1.26 25.32
N ARG A 215 -7.69 -0.71 24.98
CA ARG A 215 -7.50 0.64 24.41
C ARG A 215 -7.02 0.53 22.98
N LYS A 216 -7.38 1.50 22.13
CA LYS A 216 -6.86 1.62 20.76
C LYS A 216 -5.70 2.60 20.73
N GLU A 217 -4.63 2.20 20.07
CA GLU A 217 -3.44 3.01 19.82
C GLU A 217 -3.27 3.19 18.32
N LEU A 218 -3.21 4.43 17.84
CA LEU A 218 -2.90 4.75 16.45
C LEU A 218 -1.39 4.75 16.28
N VAL A 219 -0.85 3.71 15.65
CA VAL A 219 0.60 3.53 15.49
C VAL A 219 1.04 3.99 14.10
N TYR A 220 2.13 4.76 14.06
CA TYR A 220 2.67 5.32 12.83
C TYR A 220 4.20 5.28 12.81
N SER A 221 4.76 5.04 11.62
CA SER A 221 6.19 5.18 11.36
C SER A 221 6.50 6.60 10.94
N ALA A 222 6.87 7.43 11.90
CA ALA A 222 7.40 8.75 11.64
C ALA A 222 8.87 8.67 11.19
N PRO A 223 9.46 9.77 10.67
CA PRO A 223 10.90 9.84 10.50
C PRO A 223 11.59 9.50 11.83
N GLU A 224 12.59 8.62 11.77
CA GLU A 224 13.46 8.27 12.89
C GLU A 224 12.83 7.52 14.08
N LYS A 225 11.49 7.39 14.15
CA LYS A 225 10.80 6.77 15.29
C LYS A 225 9.47 6.13 14.93
N LEU A 226 9.10 5.11 15.70
CA LEU A 226 7.70 4.69 15.81
C LEU A 226 7.02 5.52 16.89
N ILE A 227 5.77 5.89 16.65
CA ILE A 227 4.93 6.57 17.63
C ILE A 227 3.61 5.86 17.75
N ALA A 228 2.97 6.02 18.91
CA ALA A 228 1.55 5.75 19.10
C ALA A 228 0.84 6.98 19.64
N LEU A 229 -0.30 7.30 19.04
CA LEU A 229 -1.20 8.35 19.49
C LEU A 229 -2.50 7.73 20.02
N ASP A 230 -3.13 8.43 20.95
CA ASP A 230 -4.55 8.23 21.25
C ASP A 230 -5.37 8.68 20.03
N PRO A 231 -6.15 7.80 19.39
CA PRO A 231 -6.83 8.12 18.13
C PRO A 231 -7.92 9.19 18.30
N ALA A 232 -8.53 9.32 19.48
CA ALA A 232 -9.60 10.28 19.73
C ALA A 232 -9.07 11.70 19.95
N THR A 233 -7.86 11.83 20.53
CA THR A 233 -7.33 13.12 20.98
C THR A 233 -6.04 13.55 20.27
N GLY A 234 -5.37 12.65 19.55
CA GLY A 234 -4.06 12.91 18.94
C GLY A 234 -2.91 13.00 19.93
N LYS A 235 -3.16 12.70 21.22
CA LYS A 235 -2.13 12.77 22.26
C LYS A 235 -1.08 11.68 22.04
N LEU A 236 0.20 12.04 22.05
CA LEU A 236 1.29 11.07 22.08
C LEU A 236 1.20 10.20 23.33
N LEU A 237 1.11 8.89 23.12
CA LEU A 237 1.12 7.88 24.17
C LEU A 237 2.56 7.42 24.44
N TRP A 238 3.20 6.90 23.40
CA TRP A 238 4.58 6.44 23.47
C TRP A 238 5.31 6.64 22.15
N HIS A 239 6.64 6.63 22.21
CA HIS A 239 7.51 6.57 21.03
C HIS A 239 8.69 5.63 21.28
N CYS A 240 9.19 5.03 20.20
CA CYS A 240 10.37 4.19 20.20
C CYS A 240 11.31 4.67 19.10
N VAL A 241 12.60 4.86 19.42
CA VAL A 241 13.61 5.20 18.42
C VAL A 241 13.68 4.08 17.38
N GLY A 242 13.39 4.45 16.14
CA GLY A 242 13.26 3.56 15.00
C GLY A 242 14.59 3.45 14.24
N SER A 243 14.55 3.65 12.93
CA SER A 243 15.74 3.67 12.06
C SER A 243 16.30 5.08 11.94
N GLU A 244 17.61 5.28 11.76
CA GLU A 244 18.20 6.61 11.43
C GLU A 244 17.78 7.15 10.04
N SER A 245 16.81 6.49 9.38
CA SER A 245 16.30 6.92 8.08
C SER A 245 15.15 7.91 8.24
N ASN A 246 15.25 8.99 7.49
CA ASN A 246 14.19 9.97 7.27
C ASN A 246 13.30 9.65 6.04
N SER A 247 13.39 8.42 5.51
CA SER A 247 12.65 7.98 4.33
C SER A 247 11.98 6.64 4.58
N ILE A 248 10.70 6.68 4.95
CA ILE A 248 9.94 5.51 5.41
C ILE A 248 8.81 5.18 4.43
N THR A 249 8.95 4.08 3.70
CA THR A 249 7.98 3.68 2.66
C THR A 249 6.91 2.71 3.15
N ALA A 250 7.31 1.70 3.93
CA ALA A 250 6.41 0.65 4.36
C ALA A 250 5.53 1.07 5.54
N SER A 251 4.28 0.62 5.54
CA SER A 251 3.40 0.67 6.71
C SER A 251 3.89 -0.34 7.76
N VAL A 252 3.70 -0.02 9.04
CA VAL A 252 3.84 -1.01 10.12
C VAL A 252 2.77 -2.08 10.01
N VAL A 253 3.07 -3.27 10.54
CA VAL A 253 2.07 -4.31 10.80
C VAL A 253 2.09 -4.67 12.27
N ALA A 254 1.00 -5.18 12.80
CA ALA A 254 0.93 -5.59 14.20
C ALA A 254 0.18 -6.90 14.37
N ASN A 255 0.55 -7.64 15.41
CA ASN A 255 -0.18 -8.81 15.88
C ASN A 255 0.06 -9.00 17.38
N ASP A 256 -0.99 -9.31 18.14
CA ASP A 256 -0.95 -9.59 19.58
C ASP A 256 -0.14 -8.57 20.39
N GLY A 257 -0.38 -7.29 20.14
CA GLY A 257 0.28 -6.18 20.84
C GLY A 257 1.76 -5.99 20.48
N ILE A 258 2.28 -6.67 19.45
CA ILE A 258 3.62 -6.41 18.90
C ILE A 258 3.48 -5.68 17.57
N VAL A 259 4.19 -4.56 17.44
CA VAL A 259 4.32 -3.75 16.23
C VAL A 259 5.62 -4.10 15.53
N TYR A 260 5.53 -4.41 14.24
CA TYR A 260 6.65 -4.73 13.38
C TYR A 260 6.85 -3.64 12.33
N PHE A 261 8.06 -3.08 12.33
CA PHE A 261 8.52 -2.13 11.34
C PHE A 261 9.68 -2.72 10.56
N ILE A 262 9.56 -2.75 9.23
CA ILE A 262 10.62 -3.23 8.33
C ILE A 262 11.09 -2.07 7.46
N GLY A 263 12.24 -1.51 7.81
CA GLY A 263 12.85 -0.36 7.13
C GLY A 263 13.55 -0.73 5.81
N ASN A 264 13.52 0.18 4.84
CA ASN A 264 14.11 0.02 3.51
C ASN A 264 15.62 0.35 3.42
N ARG A 265 16.16 1.08 4.40
CA ARG A 265 17.56 1.58 4.44
C ARG A 265 18.07 1.71 5.87
N GLY A 266 17.80 0.73 6.73
CA GLY A 266 18.25 0.77 8.11
C GLY A 266 17.62 -0.29 8.99
N ALA A 267 17.36 0.07 10.24
CA ALA A 267 16.85 -0.85 11.24
C ALA A 267 15.41 -1.29 10.93
N SER A 268 15.15 -2.56 11.19
CA SER A 268 13.84 -3.17 11.37
C SER A 268 13.70 -3.50 12.85
N LEU A 269 12.49 -3.45 13.37
CA LEU A 269 12.24 -3.57 14.81
C LEU A 269 10.87 -4.21 15.06
N ALA A 270 10.84 -5.01 16.12
CA ALA A 270 9.61 -5.38 16.80
C ALA A 270 9.56 -4.65 18.14
N VAL A 271 8.43 -4.00 18.42
CA VAL A 271 8.21 -3.20 19.62
C VAL A 271 6.88 -3.62 20.22
N LYS A 272 6.85 -3.87 21.53
CA LYS A 272 5.60 -4.04 22.28
C LYS A 272 4.83 -2.72 22.24
N ALA A 273 3.57 -2.77 21.83
CA ALA A 273 2.64 -1.66 22.00
C ALA A 273 2.28 -1.48 23.49
N GLY A 274 1.66 -0.36 23.83
CA GLY A 274 1.50 0.08 25.21
C GLY A 274 2.73 0.80 25.78
N GLY A 275 2.58 1.25 27.03
CA GLY A 275 3.57 2.09 27.72
C GLY A 275 3.23 3.58 27.72
N GLU A 276 4.19 4.40 28.13
CA GLU A 276 4.09 5.86 28.19
C GLU A 276 5.47 6.49 27.92
N GLY A 277 5.52 7.55 27.12
CA GLY A 277 6.74 8.32 26.87
C GLY A 277 7.74 7.61 25.95
N ASP A 278 9.03 7.70 26.25
CA ASP A 278 10.06 6.97 25.52
C ASP A 278 10.12 5.51 26.01
N VAL A 279 9.78 4.58 25.12
CA VAL A 279 9.75 3.14 25.42
C VAL A 279 10.91 2.36 24.80
N THR A 280 11.88 3.06 24.21
CA THR A 280 12.98 2.45 23.44
C THR A 280 13.70 1.34 24.21
N ASP A 281 14.10 1.60 25.46
CA ASP A 281 14.87 0.63 26.26
C ASP A 281 14.00 -0.47 26.91
N THR A 282 12.68 -0.35 26.85
CA THR A 282 11.77 -1.21 27.64
C THR A 282 10.84 -2.07 26.78
N HIS A 283 10.53 -1.63 25.56
CA HIS A 283 9.52 -2.28 24.71
C HIS A 283 10.10 -2.90 23.44
N ILE A 284 11.36 -2.64 23.08
CA ILE A 284 12.02 -3.33 21.98
C ILE A 284 12.09 -4.83 22.29
N VAL A 285 11.52 -5.64 21.39
CA VAL A 285 11.65 -7.11 21.40
C VAL A 285 12.93 -7.51 20.69
N TRP A 286 13.16 -6.97 19.49
CA TRP A 286 14.37 -7.17 18.71
C TRP A 286 14.61 -6.00 17.76
N ARG A 287 15.86 -5.87 17.29
CA ARG A 287 16.29 -4.89 16.30
C ARG A 287 17.25 -5.55 15.31
N GLU A 288 16.90 -5.53 14.04
CA GLU A 288 17.61 -6.23 12.97
C GLU A 288 17.73 -5.38 11.70
N ASN A 289 18.42 -5.87 10.68
CA ASN A 289 18.40 -5.27 9.33
C ASN A 289 17.83 -6.25 8.31
N LEU A 290 16.51 -6.26 8.20
CA LEU A 290 15.79 -7.23 7.36
C LEU A 290 15.78 -6.83 5.87
N GLN A 291 16.37 -5.67 5.51
CA GLN A 291 16.46 -5.17 4.14
C GLN A 291 15.09 -5.06 3.45
N GLY A 292 14.15 -4.37 4.10
CA GLY A 292 12.85 -4.06 3.53
C GLY A 292 12.92 -3.30 2.21
N SER A 293 11.77 -3.09 1.58
CA SER A 293 11.68 -2.21 0.42
C SER A 293 10.41 -1.36 0.46
N ILE A 294 9.83 -1.04 -0.69
CA ILE A 294 8.61 -0.20 -0.77
C ILE A 294 7.37 -0.93 -0.22
N PRO A 295 7.11 -2.20 -0.59
CA PRO A 295 5.98 -2.97 -0.09
C PRO A 295 5.97 -3.09 1.42
N SER A 296 4.78 -2.98 2.02
CA SER A 296 4.61 -3.23 3.45
C SER A 296 4.68 -4.75 3.71
N PRO A 297 5.34 -5.22 4.78
CA PRO A 297 5.38 -6.63 5.11
C PRO A 297 4.00 -7.16 5.51
N ILE A 298 3.89 -8.46 5.74
CA ILE A 298 2.68 -9.10 6.26
C ILE A 298 3.06 -10.05 7.39
N TYR A 299 2.33 -9.98 8.50
CA TYR A 299 2.41 -10.95 9.57
C TYR A 299 1.41 -12.08 9.32
N HIS A 300 1.83 -13.32 9.50
CA HIS A 300 0.93 -14.47 9.53
C HIS A 300 1.57 -15.62 10.31
N GLU A 301 0.84 -16.19 11.27
CA GLU A 301 1.23 -17.38 12.06
C GLU A 301 2.69 -17.38 12.55
N GLY A 302 3.13 -16.29 13.19
CA GLY A 302 4.49 -16.18 13.73
C GLY A 302 5.58 -15.90 12.70
N ARG A 303 5.21 -15.64 11.44
CA ARG A 303 6.14 -15.27 10.37
C ARG A 303 5.87 -13.85 9.89
N LEU A 304 6.94 -13.16 9.48
CA LEU A 304 6.90 -11.90 8.74
C LEU A 304 7.34 -12.17 7.31
N TYR A 305 6.43 -11.97 6.36
CA TYR A 305 6.74 -12.06 4.93
C TYR A 305 6.87 -10.66 4.34
N GLY A 306 7.75 -10.52 3.35
CA GLY A 306 7.92 -9.27 2.63
C GLY A 306 8.60 -9.48 1.30
N VAL A 307 8.65 -8.43 0.50
CA VAL A 307 9.33 -8.44 -0.79
C VAL A 307 10.38 -7.34 -0.80
N GLY A 308 11.60 -7.72 -1.18
CA GLY A 308 12.76 -6.84 -1.25
C GLY A 308 13.50 -6.99 -2.57
N ARG A 309 14.65 -6.34 -2.69
CA ARG A 309 15.53 -6.47 -3.87
C ARG A 309 15.98 -7.91 -4.13
N GLY A 310 15.99 -8.74 -3.09
CA GLY A 310 16.39 -10.14 -3.16
C GLY A 310 15.26 -11.11 -3.53
N GLY A 311 14.04 -10.62 -3.79
CA GLY A 311 12.84 -11.43 -3.98
C GLY A 311 11.99 -11.52 -2.71
N MET A 312 11.38 -12.68 -2.50
CA MET A 312 10.57 -12.99 -1.31
C MET A 312 11.47 -13.16 -0.08
N LEU A 313 11.03 -12.59 1.04
CA LEU A 313 11.69 -12.64 2.33
C LEU A 313 10.72 -13.23 3.36
N CYS A 314 11.22 -14.12 4.23
CA CYS A 314 10.48 -14.63 5.38
C CYS A 314 11.36 -14.60 6.62
N PHE A 315 10.81 -14.08 7.71
CA PHE A 315 11.47 -13.97 9.01
C PHE A 315 10.59 -14.55 10.11
N ASP A 316 11.23 -15.04 11.16
CA ASP A 316 10.56 -15.39 12.41
C ASP A 316 10.17 -14.09 13.14
N ALA A 317 8.88 -13.94 13.44
CA ALA A 317 8.37 -12.72 14.04
C ALA A 317 8.86 -12.52 15.49
N ALA A 318 9.18 -13.60 16.21
CA ALA A 318 9.54 -13.52 17.62
C ALA A 318 10.96 -12.98 17.84
N ASN A 319 11.87 -13.18 16.87
CA ASN A 319 13.28 -12.82 17.02
C ASN A 319 13.90 -12.09 15.81
N GLY A 320 13.21 -12.01 14.67
CA GLY A 320 13.71 -11.37 13.46
C GLY A 320 14.66 -12.24 12.61
N ASP A 321 14.88 -13.49 12.99
CA ASP A 321 15.76 -14.41 12.25
C ASP A 321 15.20 -14.70 10.86
N ARG A 322 16.08 -14.72 9.86
CA ARG A 322 15.71 -15.07 8.49
C ARG A 322 15.41 -16.56 8.39
N VAL A 323 14.18 -16.89 8.03
CA VAL A 323 13.74 -18.26 7.74
C VAL A 323 14.18 -18.64 6.33
N TYR A 324 13.81 -17.82 5.34
CA TYR A 324 14.29 -17.98 3.97
C TYR A 324 14.34 -16.66 3.21
N GLN A 325 15.09 -16.69 2.11
CA GLN A 325 15.08 -15.67 1.06
C GLN A 325 15.15 -16.37 -0.29
N ALA A 326 14.26 -16.01 -1.21
CA ALA A 326 14.18 -16.64 -2.51
C ALA A 326 13.83 -15.63 -3.61
N ARG A 327 14.33 -15.88 -4.82
CA ARG A 327 13.93 -15.12 -6.00
C ARG A 327 12.57 -15.62 -6.48
N LEU A 328 11.71 -14.69 -6.87
CA LEU A 328 10.47 -15.00 -7.58
C LEU A 328 10.79 -15.37 -9.03
N ASN A 329 10.02 -16.28 -9.62
CA ASN A 329 10.20 -16.69 -11.01
C ASN A 329 9.88 -15.54 -11.97
N MET A 330 10.85 -15.05 -12.73
CA MET A 330 10.61 -13.98 -13.70
C MET A 330 10.10 -14.56 -15.02
N PRO A 331 8.85 -14.28 -15.45
CA PRO A 331 8.36 -14.75 -16.74
C PRO A 331 9.22 -14.19 -17.88
N GLY A 332 9.83 -15.08 -18.68
CA GLY A 332 10.65 -14.70 -19.84
C GLY A 332 12.12 -14.38 -19.56
N ALA A 333 12.61 -14.53 -18.32
CA ALA A 333 14.06 -14.52 -18.06
C ALA A 333 14.70 -15.82 -18.58
N PRO A 334 15.88 -15.79 -19.25
CA PRO A 334 16.65 -17.01 -19.45
C PRO A 334 16.96 -17.62 -18.08
N ALA A 335 16.83 -18.95 -17.96
CA ALA A 335 17.12 -19.66 -16.71
C ALA A 335 18.51 -19.27 -16.19
N ASP A 336 18.63 -18.99 -14.89
CA ASP A 336 19.93 -18.78 -14.24
C ASP A 336 20.84 -19.97 -14.60
N PRO A 337 22.09 -19.75 -15.06
CA PRO A 337 22.99 -20.86 -15.29
C PRO A 337 23.25 -21.56 -13.94
N PRO A 338 23.42 -22.90 -13.94
CA PRO A 338 23.65 -23.64 -12.71
C PRO A 338 24.84 -23.07 -11.94
N ALA A 339 24.72 -23.04 -10.62
CA ALA A 339 25.79 -22.59 -9.73
C ALA A 339 27.01 -23.53 -9.84
N GLY A 340 27.98 -23.15 -10.68
CA GLY A 340 29.26 -23.85 -10.78
C GLY A 340 29.90 -23.70 -12.14
N GLU A 341 30.77 -22.70 -12.28
CA GLU A 341 32.16 -22.87 -12.73
C GLU A 341 32.84 -21.49 -12.72
N ALA A 342 33.78 -21.33 -11.80
CA ALA A 342 34.63 -20.15 -11.71
C ALA A 342 35.62 -20.16 -12.89
N ASN A 343 35.29 -19.48 -13.98
CA ASN A 343 36.27 -19.20 -15.02
C ASN A 343 37.15 -18.03 -14.60
N ASN A 344 38.38 -18.41 -14.26
CA ASN A 344 39.44 -17.58 -13.74
C ASN A 344 40.27 -17.05 -14.92
N ASP A 345 39.75 -16.08 -15.67
CA ASP A 345 40.53 -15.39 -16.70
C ASP A 345 40.70 -13.91 -16.34
N GLY A 346 41.91 -13.62 -15.86
CA GLY A 346 42.36 -12.28 -15.52
C GLY A 346 42.64 -11.45 -16.77
N GLU A 347 41.77 -10.51 -17.08
CA GLU A 347 42.16 -9.30 -17.80
C GLU A 347 41.59 -8.05 -17.12
N ARG A 348 42.49 -7.29 -16.50
CA ARG A 348 42.23 -5.94 -15.99
C ARG A 348 41.96 -5.02 -17.18
N ARG A 349 40.69 -4.69 -17.44
CA ARG A 349 40.33 -3.51 -18.25
C ARG A 349 39.82 -2.37 -17.39
N ARG A 350 40.60 -1.30 -17.45
CA ARG A 350 40.48 -0.02 -16.76
C ARG A 350 39.29 0.77 -17.33
N GLY A 351 38.36 1.14 -16.45
CA GLY A 351 37.61 2.40 -16.47
C GLY A 351 36.86 2.80 -17.75
N GLY A 352 35.60 2.36 -17.86
CA GLY A 352 34.57 3.01 -18.66
C GLY A 352 33.28 3.07 -17.86
N ARG A 353 32.80 4.28 -17.51
CA ARG A 353 31.45 4.52 -16.98
C ARG A 353 30.44 4.17 -18.09
N GLY A 354 30.07 2.90 -18.19
CA GLY A 354 29.00 2.38 -19.05
C GLY A 354 27.66 2.39 -18.32
N GLY A 355 26.61 2.79 -19.02
CA GLY A 355 25.29 3.15 -18.51
C GLY A 355 24.64 2.15 -17.54
N ARG A 356 24.11 2.70 -16.44
CA ARG A 356 23.00 2.10 -15.70
C ARG A 356 21.78 2.08 -16.62
N GLY A 357 21.63 1.01 -17.40
CA GLY A 357 20.43 0.75 -18.19
C GLY A 357 19.19 0.66 -17.29
N GLY A 358 18.06 1.19 -17.78
CA GLY A 358 16.81 1.48 -17.07
C GLY A 358 16.00 0.30 -16.52
N ALA A 359 16.65 -0.76 -16.04
CA ALA A 359 16.01 -1.92 -15.40
C ALA A 359 15.79 -1.75 -13.88
N GLY A 360 16.42 -0.74 -13.24
CA GLY A 360 16.53 -0.66 -11.78
C GLY A 360 15.24 -0.35 -11.00
N PHE A 361 14.19 0.13 -11.66
CA PHE A 361 12.89 0.48 -11.04
C PHE A 361 11.70 -0.34 -11.58
N ARG A 362 11.76 -0.86 -12.82
CA ARG A 362 10.68 -1.68 -13.39
C ARG A 362 10.51 -3.04 -12.69
N ASN A 363 11.56 -3.59 -12.10
CA ASN A 363 11.52 -4.87 -11.37
C ASN A 363 11.25 -4.70 -9.86
N MET A 364 10.95 -3.50 -9.37
CA MET A 364 10.69 -3.27 -7.94
C MET A 364 9.18 -3.26 -7.69
N SER A 365 8.70 -4.24 -6.93
CA SER A 365 7.29 -4.31 -6.55
C SER A 365 6.92 -3.12 -5.65
N TYR A 366 5.78 -2.49 -5.94
CA TYR A 366 5.18 -1.43 -5.11
C TYR A 366 3.99 -1.99 -4.33
N ALA A 367 3.23 -2.88 -4.98
CA ALA A 367 2.16 -3.62 -4.34
C ALA A 367 2.69 -4.43 -3.16
N SER A 368 1.97 -4.38 -2.05
CA SER A 368 2.26 -5.21 -0.90
C SER A 368 1.74 -6.64 -1.09
N PRO A 369 2.40 -7.65 -0.50
CA PRO A 369 1.86 -8.99 -0.49
C PRO A 369 0.55 -9.03 0.33
N VAL A 370 -0.36 -9.90 -0.10
CA VAL A 370 -1.58 -10.25 0.63
C VAL A 370 -1.67 -11.76 0.81
N ILE A 371 -2.28 -12.21 1.89
CA ILE A 371 -2.50 -13.62 2.18
C ILE A 371 -3.98 -13.94 2.05
N ALA A 372 -4.31 -15.04 1.39
CA ALA A 372 -5.64 -15.62 1.36
C ALA A 372 -5.55 -17.15 1.47
N GLY A 373 -6.20 -17.71 2.49
CA GLY A 373 -6.00 -19.11 2.88
C GLY A 373 -4.53 -19.43 3.10
N ASP A 374 -4.07 -20.53 2.49
CA ASP A 374 -2.70 -21.03 2.61
C ASP A 374 -1.68 -20.36 1.67
N TYR A 375 -2.08 -19.28 0.98
CA TYR A 375 -1.30 -18.68 -0.09
C TYR A 375 -1.04 -17.20 0.13
N LEU A 376 0.19 -16.79 -0.19
CA LEU A 376 0.60 -15.41 -0.35
C LEU A 376 0.59 -15.03 -1.83
N TYR A 377 -0.03 -13.90 -2.16
CA TYR A 377 -0.11 -13.32 -3.49
C TYR A 377 0.73 -12.06 -3.55
N GLN A 378 1.70 -12.02 -4.47
CA GLN A 378 2.52 -10.85 -4.74
C GLN A 378 2.35 -10.41 -6.18
N ILE A 379 2.06 -9.12 -6.38
CA ILE A 379 1.96 -8.53 -7.73
C ILE A 379 3.21 -7.70 -8.03
N GLY A 380 3.84 -7.98 -9.17
CA GLY A 380 4.91 -7.20 -9.75
C GLY A 380 4.38 -6.09 -10.66
N ARG A 381 5.15 -5.01 -10.82
CA ARG A 381 4.72 -3.82 -11.59
C ARG A 381 4.46 -4.11 -13.06
N GLY A 382 5.05 -5.17 -13.61
CA GLY A 382 4.90 -5.59 -15.00
C GLY A 382 3.62 -6.36 -15.29
N GLY A 383 2.77 -6.60 -14.28
CA GLY A 383 1.57 -7.44 -14.40
C GLY A 383 1.84 -8.92 -14.12
N ASP A 384 3.06 -9.26 -13.71
CA ASP A 384 3.44 -10.55 -13.16
C ASP A 384 2.84 -10.74 -11.75
N GLY A 385 2.30 -11.93 -11.48
CA GLY A 385 1.68 -12.25 -10.21
C GLY A 385 2.15 -13.60 -9.69
N HIS A 386 2.72 -13.63 -8.50
CA HIS A 386 3.29 -14.83 -7.89
C HIS A 386 2.38 -15.33 -6.78
N VAL A 387 2.14 -16.64 -6.77
CA VAL A 387 1.42 -17.32 -5.70
C VAL A 387 2.39 -18.23 -4.98
N VAL A 388 2.59 -17.96 -3.69
CA VAL A 388 3.52 -18.70 -2.84
C VAL A 388 2.72 -19.41 -1.77
N LYS A 389 2.89 -20.73 -1.68
CA LYS A 389 2.31 -21.49 -0.57
C LYS A 389 3.06 -21.14 0.72
N LEU A 390 2.33 -20.81 1.77
CA LEU A 390 2.88 -20.49 3.08
C LEU A 390 3.57 -21.72 3.70
N GLY A 391 4.64 -21.46 4.44
CA GLY A 391 5.44 -22.47 5.12
C GLY A 391 6.83 -21.98 5.51
N ASP A 392 7.64 -22.88 6.03
CA ASP A 392 9.03 -22.62 6.45
C ASP A 392 10.04 -22.72 5.31
N GLU A 393 9.60 -23.19 4.14
CA GLU A 393 10.39 -23.23 2.91
C GLU A 393 9.67 -22.44 1.81
N PHE A 394 10.44 -21.80 0.94
CA PHE A 394 9.88 -21.09 -0.19
C PHE A 394 9.28 -22.06 -1.21
N ASN A 395 8.00 -21.87 -1.52
CA ASN A 395 7.27 -22.70 -2.48
C ASN A 395 6.36 -21.83 -3.38
N GLU A 396 6.89 -21.31 -4.48
CA GLU A 396 6.09 -20.65 -5.51
C GLU A 396 5.33 -21.70 -6.34
N VAL A 397 4.00 -21.68 -6.24
CA VAL A 397 3.12 -22.67 -6.87
C VAL A 397 2.54 -22.21 -8.20
N ALA A 398 2.53 -20.90 -8.46
CA ALA A 398 2.07 -20.34 -9.73
C ALA A 398 2.72 -18.98 -10.02
N THR A 399 2.93 -18.72 -11.30
CA THR A 399 3.35 -17.42 -11.85
C THR A 399 2.36 -17.05 -12.94
N ASN A 400 1.74 -15.88 -12.80
CA ASN A 400 0.65 -15.38 -13.63
C ASN A 400 1.09 -14.11 -14.35
N VAL A 401 0.51 -13.80 -15.52
CA VAL A 401 0.87 -12.60 -16.29
C VAL A 401 -0.36 -11.95 -16.90
N LEU A 402 -0.56 -10.67 -16.60
CA LEU A 402 -1.46 -9.78 -17.31
C LEU A 402 -0.65 -8.89 -18.27
N THR A 403 -1.04 -8.83 -19.54
CA THR A 403 -0.22 -8.22 -20.61
C THR A 403 -0.87 -6.97 -21.20
N ASP A 404 -1.57 -6.19 -20.37
CA ASP A 404 -2.23 -4.94 -20.78
C ASP A 404 -1.25 -3.77 -20.99
N GLY A 405 0.04 -3.98 -20.67
CA GLY A 405 1.06 -2.93 -20.70
C GLY A 405 0.76 -1.78 -19.73
N GLY A 406 -0.01 -2.06 -18.67
CA GLY A 406 -0.25 -1.17 -17.55
C GLY A 406 0.84 -1.30 -16.49
N ASP A 407 0.85 -0.33 -15.57
CA ASP A 407 1.67 -0.35 -14.36
C ASP A 407 0.85 -0.89 -13.19
N PHE A 408 1.35 -1.90 -12.49
CA PHE A 408 0.67 -2.56 -11.37
C PHE A 408 1.33 -2.18 -10.03
N SER A 409 1.02 -0.99 -9.53
CA SER A 409 1.52 -0.50 -8.25
C SER A 409 0.57 -0.74 -7.06
N ALA A 410 -0.67 -1.15 -7.34
CA ALA A 410 -1.71 -1.34 -6.32
C ALA A 410 -1.67 -2.73 -5.69
N THR A 411 -1.87 -2.77 -4.37
CA THR A 411 -2.12 -4.01 -3.62
C THR A 411 -3.53 -4.51 -3.95
N PRO A 412 -3.73 -5.80 -4.29
CA PRO A 412 -5.07 -6.32 -4.58
C PRO A 412 -5.95 -6.35 -3.33
N ALA A 413 -7.27 -6.25 -3.53
CA ALA A 413 -8.26 -6.55 -2.51
C ALA A 413 -8.77 -7.98 -2.70
N ILE A 414 -8.82 -8.78 -1.63
CA ILE A 414 -9.28 -10.17 -1.70
C ILE A 414 -10.46 -10.38 -0.77
N VAL A 415 -11.59 -10.74 -1.36
CA VAL A 415 -12.84 -10.96 -0.65
C VAL A 415 -13.50 -12.24 -1.18
N ASP A 416 -13.83 -13.14 -0.26
CA ASP A 416 -14.39 -14.46 -0.58
C ASP A 416 -13.49 -15.24 -1.58
N GLY A 417 -14.02 -15.64 -2.74
CA GLY A 417 -13.25 -16.28 -3.82
C GLY A 417 -12.72 -15.31 -4.89
N THR A 418 -12.72 -14.00 -4.63
CA THR A 418 -12.44 -12.99 -5.65
C THR A 418 -11.27 -12.09 -5.28
N MET A 419 -10.39 -11.85 -6.26
CA MET A 419 -9.35 -10.84 -6.21
C MET A 419 -9.71 -9.66 -7.12
N TYR A 420 -9.70 -8.45 -6.57
CA TYR A 420 -9.78 -7.21 -7.32
C TYR A 420 -8.39 -6.61 -7.45
N LEU A 421 -7.91 -6.50 -8.68
CA LEU A 421 -6.57 -6.00 -8.99
C LEU A 421 -6.69 -4.85 -9.98
N ARG A 422 -5.86 -3.81 -9.86
CA ARG A 422 -5.86 -2.70 -10.82
C ARG A 422 -4.46 -2.42 -11.35
N SER A 423 -4.38 -2.11 -12.63
CA SER A 423 -3.26 -1.40 -13.23
C SER A 423 -3.58 0.09 -13.28
N ASN A 424 -2.65 0.92 -13.76
CA ASN A 424 -2.92 2.32 -14.05
C ASN A 424 -3.91 2.54 -15.23
N LYS A 425 -4.43 1.48 -15.86
CA LYS A 425 -5.35 1.57 -17.00
C LYS A 425 -6.65 0.80 -16.81
N HIS A 426 -6.62 -0.28 -16.04
CA HIS A 426 -7.74 -1.21 -15.95
C HIS A 426 -7.98 -1.69 -14.52
N LEU A 427 -9.22 -2.05 -14.22
CA LEU A 427 -9.60 -2.82 -13.05
C LEU A 427 -10.02 -4.22 -13.48
N TYR A 428 -9.55 -5.22 -12.74
CA TYR A 428 -9.74 -6.65 -12.99
C TYR A 428 -10.50 -7.28 -11.83
N CYS A 429 -11.44 -8.16 -12.17
CA CYS A 429 -12.02 -9.12 -11.25
C CYS A 429 -11.52 -10.51 -11.60
N ILE A 430 -10.71 -11.07 -10.72
CA ILE A 430 -10.11 -12.39 -10.86
C ILE A 430 -10.86 -13.37 -9.95
N ARG A 431 -11.57 -14.32 -10.54
CA ARG A 431 -12.44 -15.30 -9.87
C ARG A 431 -12.54 -16.58 -10.70
N ALA A 432 -12.76 -17.72 -10.06
CA ALA A 432 -12.90 -18.98 -10.77
C ALA A 432 -14.13 -18.96 -11.69
N ALA A 433 -14.00 -19.57 -12.87
CA ALA A 433 -15.08 -19.64 -13.84
C ALA A 433 -16.34 -20.33 -13.27
N GLY A 434 -17.49 -19.68 -13.38
CA GLY A 434 -18.78 -20.21 -12.93
C GLY A 434 -19.14 -19.88 -11.48
N GLU A 435 -18.25 -19.25 -10.72
CA GLU A 435 -18.61 -18.65 -9.42
C GLU A 435 -19.25 -17.28 -9.65
N SER A 436 -20.24 -16.91 -8.83
CA SER A 436 -20.81 -15.57 -8.72
C SER A 436 -20.35 -14.94 -7.40
N VAL A 437 -20.19 -13.61 -7.33
CA VAL A 437 -20.13 -12.92 -6.04
C VAL A 437 -21.46 -13.21 -5.39
N ALA A 438 -21.44 -13.76 -4.18
CA ALA A 438 -22.66 -14.03 -3.45
C ALA A 438 -23.48 -12.73 -3.34
N ALA A 439 -24.60 -12.67 -4.06
CA ALA A 439 -25.50 -11.55 -4.01
C ALA A 439 -25.98 -11.35 -2.57
N ARG A 440 -25.96 -10.10 -2.10
CA ARG A 440 -26.57 -9.71 -0.85
C ARG A 440 -27.70 -8.74 -1.13
#